data_AF-A0A382E7B7-F1
#
_entry.id   AF-A0A382E7B7-F1
#
_cell.length_a   1.000
_cell.length_b   1.000
_cell.length_c   1.000
_cell.angle_alpha   90.00
_cell.angle_beta   90.00
_cell.angle_gamma   90.00
#
_symmetry.space_group_name_H-M   'P 1'
#
loop_
_entity.id
_entity.type
_entity.pdbx_description
1 polymer ?
#
loop_
_entity_poly.entity_id
_entity_poly.type
_entity_poly.pdbx_seq_one_letter_code
_entity_poly.pdbx_strand_id
1 'polypeptide(L)'
;MATYTKEKDVETALEDDAEARKAMQEVFSNTARWPTEFGGFTADVTANINGVEQKGTVTVKGPKEIETDISDEKAKGFLTENLASIAMHRGPRSFEESDGKYKLHFGDDDTHPLGRKLIMGGDGMSSFYRIKDGRIQ
;
A
#
# COMPACT_ATOMS: atom_id res chain seq x y z
N MET A 1 -7.01 -10.71 14.83
CA MET A 1 -5.84 -9.81 14.82
C MET A 1 -4.65 -10.55 14.20
N ALA A 2 -4.60 -10.67 12.88
CA ALA A 2 -3.33 -10.93 12.23
C ALA A 2 -2.59 -9.60 12.21
N THR A 3 -1.83 -9.30 13.27
CA THR A 3 -0.89 -8.17 13.23
C THR A 3 0.09 -8.48 12.12
N TYR A 4 -0.01 -7.75 11.01
CA TYR A 4 1.06 -7.70 10.02
C TYR A 4 2.26 -7.06 10.72
N THR A 5 3.08 -7.89 11.34
CA THR A 5 4.37 -7.48 11.88
C THR A 5 5.30 -7.40 10.71
N LYS A 6 5.45 -6.21 10.14
CA LYS A 6 6.48 -5.96 9.13
C LYS A 6 7.82 -6.39 9.71
N GLU A 7 8.55 -7.24 8.98
CA GLU A 7 9.93 -7.55 9.37
C GLU A 7 10.75 -6.26 9.42
N LYS A 8 11.72 -6.22 10.32
CA LYS A 8 12.56 -5.02 10.45
C LYS A 8 13.36 -4.85 9.15
N ASP A 9 13.50 -3.60 8.72
CA ASP A 9 14.41 -3.27 7.63
C ASP A 9 15.81 -3.79 7.97
N VAL A 10 16.51 -4.33 6.97
CA VAL A 10 17.80 -5.02 7.11
C VAL A 10 18.89 -4.30 6.32
N GLU A 11 20.15 -4.55 6.67
CA GLU A 11 21.28 -4.12 5.85
C GLU A 11 21.22 -4.79 4.47
N THR A 12 21.57 -4.05 3.43
CA THR A 12 21.61 -4.56 2.06
C THR A 12 22.91 -4.13 1.38
N ALA A 13 23.47 -5.03 0.58
CA ALA A 13 24.60 -4.74 -0.30
C ALA A 13 24.16 -4.19 -1.66
N LEU A 14 22.85 -4.04 -1.90
CA LEU A 14 22.35 -3.43 -3.14
C LEU A 14 22.71 -1.95 -3.17
N GLU A 15 23.37 -1.57 -4.25
CA GLU A 15 23.54 -0.16 -4.58
C GLU A 15 22.24 0.40 -5.15
N ASP A 16 22.04 1.68 -4.89
CA ASP A 16 20.87 2.42 -5.33
C ASP A 16 21.03 2.81 -6.81
N ASP A 17 20.21 2.23 -7.66
CA ASP A 17 20.18 2.51 -9.09
C ASP A 17 19.38 3.80 -9.34
N ALA A 18 20.04 4.81 -9.92
CA ALA A 18 19.44 6.10 -10.20
C ALA A 18 18.29 6.02 -11.22
N GLU A 19 18.34 5.11 -12.20
CA GLU A 19 17.27 4.90 -13.17
C GLU A 19 16.07 4.22 -12.50
N ALA A 20 16.31 3.20 -11.69
CA ALA A 20 15.25 2.53 -10.92
C ALA A 20 14.58 3.50 -9.95
N ARG A 21 15.36 4.33 -9.23
CA ARG A 21 14.83 5.36 -8.35
C ARG A 21 13.96 6.36 -9.10
N LYS A 22 14.44 6.88 -10.23
CA LYS A 22 13.68 7.84 -11.04
C LYS A 22 12.37 7.23 -11.52
N ALA A 23 12.39 5.99 -12.01
CA ALA A 23 11.19 5.29 -12.46
C ALA A 23 10.19 5.07 -11.30
N MET A 24 10.67 4.68 -10.11
CA MET A 24 9.80 4.51 -8.95
C MET A 24 9.23 5.85 -8.45
N GLN A 25 10.00 6.93 -8.52
CA GLN A 25 9.53 8.27 -8.16
C GLN A 25 8.43 8.77 -9.12
N GLU A 26 8.54 8.46 -10.42
CA GLU A 26 7.48 8.71 -11.39
C GLU A 26 6.21 7.89 -11.06
N VAL A 27 6.36 6.59 -10.84
CA VAL A 27 5.26 5.69 -10.43
C VAL A 27 4.59 6.17 -9.15
N PHE A 28 5.40 6.60 -8.17
CA PHE A 28 4.92 7.19 -6.94
C PHE A 28 4.08 8.44 -7.24
N SER A 29 4.56 9.35 -8.07
CA SER A 29 3.86 10.59 -8.43
C SER A 29 2.55 10.35 -9.19
N ASN A 30 2.49 9.28 -9.99
CA ASN A 30 1.28 8.87 -10.72
C ASN A 30 0.24 8.16 -9.84
N THR A 31 0.60 7.80 -8.60
CA THR A 31 -0.30 7.12 -7.67
C THR A 31 -1.11 8.14 -6.89
N ALA A 32 -2.42 8.16 -7.12
CA ALA A 32 -3.34 9.04 -6.39
C ALA A 32 -3.27 8.78 -4.88
N ARG A 33 -2.97 9.84 -4.12
CA ARG A 33 -2.97 9.86 -2.65
C ARG A 33 -3.88 10.97 -2.15
N TRP A 34 -4.35 10.81 -0.92
CA TRP A 34 -5.09 11.83 -0.22
C TRP A 34 -4.15 12.98 0.16
N PRO A 35 -4.60 14.24 0.04
CA PRO A 35 -3.83 15.38 0.53
C PRO A 35 -3.67 15.32 2.05
N THR A 36 -2.67 16.01 2.58
CA THR A 36 -2.38 16.06 4.03
C THR A 36 -3.57 16.55 4.85
N GLU A 37 -4.36 17.45 4.27
CA GLU A 37 -5.54 18.07 4.88
C GLU A 37 -6.81 17.21 4.71
N PHE A 38 -6.71 16.02 4.10
CA PHE A 38 -7.84 15.12 3.97
C PHE A 38 -8.24 14.55 5.34
N GLY A 39 -9.28 15.13 5.93
CA GLY A 39 -9.82 14.74 7.24
C GLY A 39 -10.56 13.40 7.27
N GLY A 40 -10.54 12.63 6.17
CA GLY A 40 -11.23 11.35 6.06
C GLY A 40 -12.55 11.41 5.31
N PHE A 41 -13.34 10.34 5.43
CA PHE A 41 -14.66 10.23 4.81
C PHE A 41 -15.62 9.41 5.67
N THR A 42 -16.91 9.63 5.43
CA THR A 42 -18.00 8.78 5.89
C THR A 42 -18.73 8.23 4.68
N ALA A 43 -19.05 6.94 4.68
CA ALA A 43 -19.72 6.29 3.57
C ALA A 43 -20.62 5.13 4.02
N ASP A 44 -21.66 4.87 3.24
CA ASP A 44 -22.38 3.61 3.30
C ASP A 44 -21.48 2.48 2.81
N VAL A 45 -21.58 1.31 3.44
CA VAL A 45 -20.72 0.17 3.16
C VAL A 45 -21.49 -1.13 3.12
N THR A 46 -21.03 -2.04 2.26
CA THR A 46 -21.48 -3.43 2.21
C THR A 46 -20.26 -4.34 2.31
N ALA A 47 -20.16 -5.11 3.40
CA ALA A 47 -19.19 -6.17 3.55
C ALA A 47 -19.82 -7.48 3.09
N ASN A 48 -19.29 -8.07 2.01
CA ASN A 48 -19.71 -9.37 1.51
C ASN A 48 -18.60 -10.40 1.76
N ILE A 49 -18.88 -11.37 2.65
CA ILE A 49 -17.95 -12.47 2.93
C ILE A 49 -18.64 -13.76 2.51
N ASN A 50 -18.17 -14.35 1.40
CA ASN A 50 -18.70 -15.60 0.84
C ASN A 50 -20.22 -15.58 0.61
N GLY A 51 -20.77 -14.45 0.12
CA GLY A 51 -22.19 -14.29 -0.18
C GLY A 51 -23.05 -13.84 1.01
N VAL A 52 -22.48 -13.73 2.22
CA VAL A 52 -23.17 -13.15 3.38
C VAL A 52 -22.88 -11.66 3.43
N GLU A 53 -23.92 -10.84 3.25
CA GLU A 53 -23.81 -9.38 3.27
C GLU A 53 -24.14 -8.81 4.64
N GLN A 54 -23.32 -7.85 5.06
CA GLN A 54 -23.59 -6.95 6.16
C GLN A 54 -23.50 -5.51 5.65
N LYS A 55 -24.50 -4.69 5.97
CA LYS A 55 -24.59 -3.30 5.54
C LYS A 55 -24.51 -2.39 6.75
N GLY A 56 -23.94 -1.21 6.54
CA GLY A 56 -23.79 -0.23 7.59
C GLY A 56 -23.15 1.05 7.07
N THR A 57 -22.67 1.85 8.01
CA THR A 57 -21.91 3.07 7.76
C THR A 57 -20.49 2.88 8.28
N VAL A 58 -19.53 3.55 7.64
CA VAL A 58 -18.16 3.66 8.12
C VAL A 58 -17.70 5.10 8.13
N THR A 59 -16.91 5.48 9.13
CA THR A 59 -16.12 6.71 9.16
C THR A 59 -14.64 6.33 9.21
N VAL A 60 -13.87 6.81 8.25
CA VAL A 60 -12.43 6.56 8.12
C VAL A 60 -11.70 7.88 8.20
N LYS A 61 -10.96 8.13 9.28
CA LYS A 61 -10.10 9.31 9.44
C LYS A 61 -8.62 9.00 9.23
N GLY A 62 -8.25 7.73 9.34
CA GLY A 62 -6.91 7.25 9.07
C GLY A 62 -6.82 5.73 9.26
N PRO A 63 -5.66 5.12 8.98
CA PRO A 63 -5.51 3.66 9.05
C PRO A 63 -5.68 3.07 10.47
N LYS A 64 -5.64 3.92 11.51
CA LYS A 64 -5.83 3.52 12.92
C LYS A 64 -7.10 4.09 13.54
N GLU A 65 -7.88 4.87 12.79
CA GLU A 65 -9.09 5.54 13.27
C GLU A 65 -10.23 5.28 12.29
N ILE A 66 -10.88 4.13 12.50
CA ILE A 66 -11.97 3.61 11.67
C ILE A 66 -13.10 3.18 12.60
N GLU A 67 -14.30 3.71 12.35
CA GLU A 67 -15.51 3.44 13.12
C GLU A 67 -16.59 2.90 12.19
N THR A 68 -17.35 1.89 12.64
CA THR A 68 -18.48 1.33 11.89
C THR A 68 -19.60 0.89 12.83
N ASP A 69 -20.84 0.95 12.35
CA ASP A 69 -22.04 0.46 13.02
C ASP A 69 -22.35 -1.03 12.76
N ILE A 70 -21.57 -1.71 11.90
CA ILE A 70 -21.69 -3.14 11.66
C ILE A 70 -21.44 -3.90 12.97
N SER A 71 -22.45 -4.66 13.42
CA SER A 71 -22.41 -5.41 14.68
C SER A 71 -21.83 -6.82 14.55
N ASP A 72 -21.83 -7.41 13.35
CA ASP A 72 -21.18 -8.71 13.12
C ASP A 72 -19.66 -8.57 13.20
N GLU A 73 -19.04 -9.19 14.20
CA GLU A 73 -17.61 -9.02 14.49
C GLU A 73 -16.69 -9.51 13.36
N LYS A 74 -17.12 -10.53 12.61
CA LYS A 74 -16.34 -11.03 11.47
C LYS A 74 -16.34 -10.03 10.32
N ALA A 75 -17.51 -9.51 9.95
CA ALA A 75 -17.66 -8.48 8.94
C ALA A 75 -16.97 -7.17 9.34
N LYS A 76 -17.11 -6.76 10.60
CA LYS A 76 -16.43 -5.60 11.17
C LYS A 76 -14.92 -5.73 11.11
N GLY A 77 -14.36 -6.88 11.51
CA GLY A 77 -12.92 -7.14 11.44
C GLY A 77 -12.40 -7.10 10.00
N PHE A 78 -13.07 -7.83 9.10
CA PHE A 78 -12.72 -7.82 7.68
C PHE A 78 -12.76 -6.40 7.07
N LEU A 79 -13.82 -5.64 7.35
CA LEU A 79 -13.98 -4.29 6.84
C LEU A 79 -12.88 -3.36 7.37
N THR A 80 -12.66 -3.39 8.68
CA THR A 80 -11.66 -2.54 9.35
C THR A 80 -10.25 -2.83 8.83
N GLU A 81 -9.88 -4.10 8.68
CA GLU A 81 -8.56 -4.49 8.15
C GLU A 81 -8.35 -4.00 6.71
N ASN A 82 -9.35 -4.15 5.84
CA ASN A 82 -9.26 -3.71 4.45
C ASN A 82 -9.21 -2.18 4.31
N LEU A 83 -10.06 -1.46 5.06
CA LEU A 83 -10.06 0.00 5.06
C LEU A 83 -8.78 0.58 5.68
N ALA A 84 -8.23 -0.07 6.71
CA ALA A 84 -6.94 0.30 7.29
C ALA A 84 -5.82 0.16 6.25
N SER A 85 -5.82 -0.93 5.48
CA SER A 85 -4.87 -1.12 4.38
C SER A 85 -5.02 -0.02 3.31
N ILE A 86 -6.24 0.25 2.85
CA ILE A 86 -6.51 1.31 1.86
C ILE A 86 -6.01 2.66 2.38
N ALA A 87 -6.36 3.02 3.61
CA ALA A 87 -5.95 4.29 4.21
C ALA A 87 -4.43 4.39 4.40
N MET A 88 -3.74 3.29 4.72
CA MET A 88 -2.28 3.26 4.81
C MET A 88 -1.60 3.50 3.44
N HIS A 89 -2.16 2.94 2.37
CA HIS A 89 -1.60 3.07 1.02
C HIS A 89 -1.96 4.40 0.33
N ARG A 90 -3.14 4.95 0.63
CA ARG A 90 -3.63 6.21 0.05
C ARG A 90 -3.31 7.44 0.89
N GLY A 91 -3.00 7.26 2.17
CA GLY A 91 -2.69 8.36 3.07
C GLY A 91 -1.51 9.22 2.61
N PRO A 92 -1.43 10.46 3.12
CA PRO A 92 -0.34 11.38 2.79
C PRO A 92 1.00 10.82 3.27
N ARG A 93 1.98 10.78 2.36
CA ARG A 93 3.39 10.46 2.63
C ARG A 93 4.25 10.96 1.48
N SER A 94 5.53 11.25 1.73
CA SER A 94 6.50 11.52 0.68
C SER A 94 7.03 10.22 0.05
N PHE A 95 7.74 10.35 -1.07
CA PHE A 95 8.44 9.23 -1.68
C PHE A 95 9.53 8.69 -0.74
N GLU A 96 10.28 9.59 -0.10
CA GLU A 96 11.37 9.28 0.82
C GLU A 96 10.88 8.56 2.08
N GLU A 97 9.67 8.87 2.56
CA GLU A 97 9.05 8.19 3.70
C GLU A 97 8.54 6.77 3.35
N SER A 98 8.28 6.50 2.06
CA SER A 98 7.75 5.21 1.59
C SER A 98 8.78 4.33 0.89
N ASP A 99 8.91 4.46 -0.41
CA ASP A 99 9.62 3.55 -1.29
C ASP A 99 11.07 4.04 -1.46
N GLY A 100 11.25 5.36 -1.43
CA GLY A 100 12.53 6.03 -1.56
C GLY A 100 13.50 5.80 -0.39
N LYS A 101 13.03 5.28 0.76
CA LYS A 101 13.90 4.87 1.87
C LYS A 101 14.72 3.62 1.56
N TYR A 102 14.34 2.85 0.55
CA TYR A 102 15.01 1.62 0.15
C TYR A 102 16.05 1.88 -0.94
N LYS A 103 16.96 0.91 -1.09
CA LYS A 103 17.88 0.84 -2.22
C LYS A 103 17.12 0.25 -3.40
N LEU A 104 16.82 1.08 -4.39
CA LEU A 104 15.96 0.70 -5.51
C LEU A 104 16.85 0.20 -6.65
N HIS A 105 16.52 -0.97 -7.21
CA HIS A 105 17.34 -1.60 -8.22
C HIS A 105 16.49 -2.35 -9.24
N PHE A 106 16.81 -2.26 -10.52
CA PHE A 106 16.14 -3.07 -11.53
C PHE A 106 16.69 -4.49 -11.57
N GLY A 107 15.80 -5.47 -11.48
CA GLY A 107 16.18 -6.86 -11.75
C GLY A 107 16.51 -7.09 -13.23
N ASP A 108 17.19 -8.19 -13.51
CA ASP A 108 17.68 -8.55 -14.86
C ASP A 108 16.56 -8.84 -15.87
N ASP A 109 15.34 -9.10 -15.40
CA ASP A 109 14.19 -9.44 -16.24
C ASP A 109 13.39 -8.18 -16.64
N ASP A 110 13.59 -7.76 -17.89
CA ASP A 110 12.92 -6.64 -18.55
C ASP A 110 11.83 -7.07 -19.55
N THR A 111 11.66 -8.38 -19.80
CA THR A 111 10.73 -8.90 -20.82
C THR A 111 9.36 -9.31 -20.28
N HIS A 112 9.19 -9.33 -18.95
CA HIS A 112 7.94 -9.76 -18.34
C HIS A 112 6.74 -8.89 -18.81
N PRO A 113 5.57 -9.48 -19.11
CA PRO A 113 4.43 -8.74 -19.67
C PRO A 113 3.88 -7.64 -18.74
N LEU A 114 4.07 -7.81 -17.43
CA LEU A 114 3.74 -6.82 -16.39
C LEU A 114 4.84 -5.75 -16.19
N GLY A 115 5.89 -5.76 -17.02
CA GLY A 115 6.97 -4.79 -17.00
C GLY A 115 8.18 -5.19 -16.16
N ARG A 116 9.11 -4.24 -16.02
CA ARG A 116 10.43 -4.48 -15.44
C ARG A 116 10.33 -4.68 -13.93
N LYS A 117 11.10 -5.63 -13.40
CA LYS A 117 11.15 -5.89 -11.95
C LYS A 117 11.93 -4.79 -11.24
N LEU A 118 11.34 -4.16 -10.24
CA LEU A 118 11.99 -3.19 -9.37
C LEU A 118 12.08 -3.75 -7.94
N ILE A 119 13.30 -3.94 -7.45
CA ILE A 119 13.61 -4.58 -6.16
C ILE A 119 13.74 -3.51 -5.08
N MET A 120 13.25 -3.81 -3.87
CA MET A 120 13.35 -2.96 -2.69
C MET A 120 14.43 -3.49 -1.74
N GLY A 121 15.67 -3.04 -1.94
CA GLY A 121 16.79 -3.44 -1.09
C GLY A 121 16.65 -2.92 0.34
N GLY A 122 16.81 -3.82 1.31
CA GLY A 122 16.85 -3.52 2.74
C GLY A 122 15.48 -3.50 3.43
N ASP A 123 14.41 -3.94 2.76
CA ASP A 123 13.05 -3.94 3.31
C ASP A 123 12.72 -5.10 4.28
N GLY A 124 13.66 -6.03 4.43
CA GLY A 124 13.52 -7.25 5.25
C GLY A 124 12.67 -8.34 4.62
N MET A 125 11.82 -8.02 3.65
CA MET A 125 10.83 -8.95 3.06
C MET A 125 11.19 -9.39 1.64
N SER A 126 12.28 -8.86 1.08
CA SER A 126 12.67 -9.08 -0.31
C SER A 126 11.58 -8.66 -1.30
N SER A 127 10.87 -7.56 -0.99
CA SER A 127 9.77 -7.09 -1.83
C SER A 127 10.27 -6.61 -3.18
N PHE A 128 9.38 -6.70 -4.17
CA PHE A 128 9.58 -6.10 -5.48
C PHE A 128 8.23 -5.65 -6.06
N TYR A 129 8.30 -4.71 -7.00
CA TYR A 129 7.21 -4.35 -7.87
C TYR A 129 7.50 -4.73 -9.31
N ARG A 130 6.44 -4.85 -10.10
CA ARG A 130 6.51 -4.81 -11.56
C ARG A 130 6.00 -3.46 -12.00
N ILE A 131 6.82 -2.73 -12.76
CA ILE A 131 6.47 -1.39 -13.22
C ILE A 131 6.34 -1.35 -14.74
N LYS A 132 5.25 -0.76 -15.19
CA LYS A 132 4.93 -0.59 -16.61
C LYS A 132 4.08 0.66 -16.78
N ASP A 133 4.35 1.44 -17.82
CA ASP A 133 3.60 2.64 -18.19
C ASP A 133 3.37 3.61 -17.00
N GLY A 134 4.43 3.83 -16.22
CA GLY A 134 4.42 4.73 -15.06
C GLY A 134 3.54 4.27 -13.90
N ARG A 135 3.22 2.97 -13.81
CA ARG A 135 2.38 2.39 -12.74
C ARG A 135 2.91 1.04 -12.25
N ILE A 136 2.57 0.69 -11.01
CA ILE A 136 2.68 -0.68 -10.48
C ILE A 136 1.61 -1.55 -11.16
N GLN A 137 1.98 -2.75 -11.58
CA GLN A 137 1.11 -3.77 -12.18
C GLN A 137 0.75 -4.88 -11.20
#